data_AF-A0A453DJ06-F1
#
_entry.id   AF-A0A453DJ06-F1
#
_cell.length_a   1.000
_cell.length_b   1.000
_cell.length_c   1.000
_cell.angle_alpha   90.00
_cell.angle_beta   90.00
_cell.angle_gamma   90.00
#
_symmetry.space_group_name_H-M   'P 1'
#
loop_
_entity.id
_entity.type
_entity.pdbx_description
1 polymer ?
#
loop_
_entity_poly.entity_id
_entity_poly.type
_entity_poly.pdbx_seq_one_letter_code
_entity_poly.pdbx_strand_id
1 'polypeptide(L)'
;RADARFWADFIDHKVFSTQTKFFTSKGEEKEAAKEELVEHLKRLEEVLGDKCFFSGDEFGFLDVVFIPFSSMFYGYEQHGGIDLEAECPKLTRWEKRCRERESVSEVLPDGKVQYELH
;
A
#
# COMPACT_ATOMS: atom_id res chain seq x y z
N ARG A 1 16.38 -4.67 12.85
CA ARG A 1 15.69 -3.62 13.66
C ARG A 1 15.91 -2.21 13.10
N ALA A 2 17.11 -1.85 12.62
CA ALA A 2 17.34 -0.59 11.92
C ALA A 2 16.58 -0.54 10.57
N ASP A 3 16.56 -1.63 9.82
CA ASP A 3 15.87 -1.71 8.51
C ASP A 3 14.35 -1.49 8.64
N ALA A 4 13.73 -1.99 9.71
CA ALA A 4 12.30 -1.81 9.94
C ALA A 4 11.90 -0.34 10.16
N ARG A 5 12.77 0.48 10.77
CA ARG A 5 12.50 1.91 10.93
C ARG A 5 12.72 2.68 9.65
N PHE A 6 13.75 2.30 8.88
CA PHE A 6 13.97 2.86 7.56
C PHE A 6 12.77 2.64 6.63
N TRP A 7 12.22 1.42 6.60
CA TRP A 7 11.06 1.13 5.76
C TRP A 7 9.77 1.79 6.26
N ALA A 8 9.60 1.95 7.58
CA ALA A 8 8.49 2.72 8.11
C ALA A 8 8.57 4.20 7.70
N ASP A 9 9.76 4.81 7.83
CA ASP A 9 10.02 6.17 7.36
C ASP A 9 9.79 6.33 5.85
N PHE A 10 10.22 5.33 5.06
CA PHE A 10 9.97 5.27 3.64
C PHE A 10 8.46 5.23 3.31
N ILE A 11 7.68 4.42 4.03
CA ILE A 11 6.23 4.36 3.85
C ILE A 11 5.58 5.72 4.17
N ASP A 12 5.90 6.29 5.34
CA ASP A 12 5.29 7.53 5.82
C ASP A 12 5.66 8.74 4.95
N HIS A 13 6.91 8.82 4.48
CA HIS A 13 7.39 9.99 3.77
C HIS A 13 7.41 9.87 2.25
N LYS A 14 7.57 8.66 1.69
CA LYS A 14 7.60 8.45 0.24
C LYS A 14 6.26 7.93 -0.27
N VAL A 15 5.82 6.77 0.22
CA VAL A 15 4.60 6.13 -0.30
C VAL A 15 3.38 7.01 -0.06
N PHE A 16 3.18 7.50 1.17
CA PHE A 16 2.02 8.33 1.49
C PHE A 16 2.03 9.69 0.79
N SER A 17 3.18 10.34 0.70
CA SER A 17 3.28 11.63 0.01
C SER A 17 2.99 11.51 -1.49
N THR A 18 3.52 10.47 -2.15
CA THR A 18 3.25 10.20 -3.56
C THR A 18 1.80 9.75 -3.77
N GLN A 19 1.23 8.93 -2.88
CA GLN A 19 -0.19 8.55 -2.90
C GLN A 19 -1.10 9.79 -2.84
N THR A 20 -0.81 10.72 -1.93
CA THR A 20 -1.59 11.96 -1.79
C THR A 20 -1.52 12.79 -3.05
N LYS A 21 -0.32 12.95 -3.65
CA LYS A 21 -0.16 13.64 -4.93
C LYS A 21 -0.93 12.95 -6.05
N PHE A 22 -0.88 11.63 -6.16
CA PHE A 22 -1.60 10.87 -7.17
C PHE A 22 -3.13 11.12 -7.12
N PHE A 23 -3.71 11.17 -5.93
CA PHE A 23 -5.14 11.45 -5.78
C PHE A 23 -5.53 12.92 -6.03
N THR A 24 -4.64 13.87 -5.73
CA THR A 24 -4.97 15.31 -5.74
C THR A 24 -4.56 16.03 -7.02
N SER A 25 -3.61 15.49 -7.78
CA SER A 25 -3.09 16.08 -9.02
C SER A 25 -3.94 15.71 -10.24
N LYS A 26 -3.63 16.34 -11.39
CA LYS A 26 -4.30 16.10 -12.68
C LYS A 26 -3.29 16.16 -13.83
N GLY A 27 -3.64 15.60 -14.98
CA GLY A 27 -2.80 15.65 -16.18
C GLY A 27 -1.44 14.99 -15.99
N GLU A 28 -0.39 15.60 -16.53
CA GLU A 28 0.97 15.05 -16.52
C GLU A 28 1.52 14.82 -15.10
N GLU A 29 1.18 15.69 -14.15
CA GLU A 29 1.61 15.53 -12.75
C GLU A 29 1.02 14.26 -12.12
N LYS A 30 -0.22 13.92 -12.47
CA LYS A 30 -0.88 12.71 -11.99
C LYS A 30 -0.25 11.46 -12.56
N GLU A 31 0.06 11.44 -13.85
CA GLU A 31 0.74 10.31 -14.49
C GLU A 31 2.15 10.12 -13.90
N ALA A 32 2.90 11.20 -13.67
CA ALA A 32 4.20 11.11 -13.00
C ALA A 32 4.08 10.57 -11.55
N ALA A 33 3.10 11.05 -10.78
CA ALA A 33 2.86 10.54 -9.42
C ALA A 33 2.38 9.08 -9.42
N LYS A 34 1.62 8.67 -10.44
CA LYS A 34 1.19 7.28 -10.64
C LYS A 34 2.40 6.37 -10.86
N GLU A 35 3.29 6.73 -11.78
CA GLU A 35 4.52 5.98 -12.06
C GLU A 35 5.40 5.85 -10.81
N GLU A 36 5.65 6.97 -10.12
CA GLU A 36 6.45 6.99 -8.88
C GLU A 36 5.81 6.14 -7.76
N LEU A 37 4.47 6.18 -7.63
CA LEU A 37 3.76 5.37 -6.65
C LEU A 37 3.93 3.87 -6.94
N VAL A 38 3.78 3.46 -8.20
CA VAL A 38 3.97 2.06 -8.61
C VAL A 38 5.41 1.61 -8.33
N GLU A 39 6.42 2.43 -8.59
CA GLU A 39 7.82 2.12 -8.26
C GLU A 39 8.03 1.93 -6.76
N HIS A 40 7.46 2.80 -5.93
CA HIS A 40 7.55 2.67 -4.48
C HIS A 40 6.87 1.38 -3.96
N LEU A 41 5.72 1.00 -4.53
CA LEU A 41 5.02 -0.23 -4.19
C LEU A 41 5.84 -1.46 -4.62
N LYS A 42 6.40 -1.48 -5.82
CA LYS A 42 7.29 -2.57 -6.28
C LYS A 42 8.50 -2.74 -5.36
N ARG A 43 9.08 -1.63 -4.89
CA ARG A 43 10.18 -1.69 -3.93
C ARG A 43 9.78 -2.31 -2.60
N LEU A 44 8.58 -2.00 -2.09
CA LEU A 44 8.05 -2.67 -0.89
C LEU A 44 7.75 -4.15 -1.15
N GLU A 45 7.29 -4.50 -2.33
CA GLU A 45 7.07 -5.88 -2.72
C GLU A 45 8.36 -6.72 -2.74
N GLU A 46 9.46 -6.14 -3.22
CA GLU A 46 10.78 -6.77 -3.17
C GLU A 46 11.22 -7.02 -1.71
N VAL A 47 10.95 -6.08 -0.81
CA VAL A 47 11.25 -6.21 0.62
C VAL A 47 10.39 -7.29 1.27
N LEU A 48 9.12 -7.38 0.91
CA LEU A 48 8.23 -8.46 1.31
C LEU A 48 8.75 -9.80 0.78
N GLY A 49 9.22 -9.85 -0.47
CA GLY A 49 9.69 -11.07 -1.10
C GLY A 49 8.59 -12.14 -1.07
N ASP A 50 8.96 -13.38 -0.72
CA ASP A 50 8.01 -14.50 -0.60
C ASP A 50 7.47 -14.70 0.82
N LYS A 51 7.75 -13.75 1.74
CA LYS A 51 7.31 -13.84 3.13
C LYS A 51 5.81 -13.61 3.26
N CYS A 52 5.22 -14.16 4.31
CA CYS A 52 3.81 -13.94 4.63
C CYS A 52 3.53 -12.49 5.05
N PHE A 53 4.47 -11.92 5.81
CA PHE A 53 4.46 -10.57 6.38
C PHE A 53 5.86 -9.95 6.23
N PHE A 54 5.97 -8.64 6.41
CA PHE A 54 7.28 -7.96 6.32
C PHE A 54 8.29 -8.48 7.36
N SER A 55 7.78 -8.99 8.48
CA SER A 55 8.58 -9.59 9.56
C SER A 55 8.85 -11.09 9.38
N GLY A 56 8.39 -11.70 8.29
CA GLY A 56 8.50 -13.14 8.02
C GLY A 56 7.15 -13.85 8.14
N ASP A 57 7.04 -14.74 9.12
CA ASP A 57 5.85 -15.58 9.31
C ASP A 57 4.78 -14.93 10.21
N GLU A 58 5.18 -13.94 11.01
CA GLU A 58 4.30 -13.24 11.94
C GLU A 58 4.02 -11.80 11.50
N PHE A 59 2.78 -11.35 11.74
CA PHE A 59 2.38 -9.97 11.54
C PHE A 59 3.15 -9.05 12.49
N GLY A 60 3.90 -8.09 11.95
CA GLY A 60 4.81 -7.28 12.75
C GLY A 60 4.74 -5.79 12.44
N PHE A 61 5.77 -5.07 12.87
CA PHE A 61 5.77 -3.61 12.92
C PHE A 61 5.52 -2.96 11.55
N LEU A 62 6.21 -3.40 10.51
CA LEU A 62 6.03 -2.85 9.16
C LEU A 62 4.65 -3.16 8.58
N ASP A 63 4.07 -4.31 8.92
CA ASP A 63 2.73 -4.67 8.51
C ASP A 63 1.70 -3.72 9.13
N VAL A 64 1.85 -3.41 10.42
CA VAL A 64 1.02 -2.41 11.14
C VAL A 64 1.15 -1.03 10.52
N VAL A 65 2.36 -0.62 10.15
CA VAL A 65 2.57 0.69 9.50
C VAL A 65 1.94 0.72 8.12
N PHE A 66 2.09 -0.34 7.32
CA PHE A 66 1.68 -0.29 5.92
C PHE A 66 0.20 -0.61 5.69
N ILE A 67 -0.41 -1.50 6.49
CA ILE A 67 -1.76 -1.98 6.23
C ILE A 67 -2.83 -0.88 6.17
N PRO A 68 -2.77 0.21 6.95
CA PRO A 68 -3.77 1.28 6.86
C PRO A 68 -3.83 1.91 5.47
N PHE A 69 -2.70 2.03 4.77
CA PHE A 69 -2.62 2.61 3.43
C PHE A 69 -3.26 1.73 2.35
N SER A 70 -3.38 0.43 2.61
CA SER A 70 -3.99 -0.52 1.68
C SER A 70 -5.48 -0.29 1.42
N SER A 71 -6.15 0.41 2.33
CA SER A 71 -7.54 0.81 2.16
C SER A 71 -7.80 1.65 0.89
N MET A 72 -6.80 2.40 0.43
CA MET A 72 -6.87 3.19 -0.80
C MET A 72 -6.50 2.40 -2.06
N PHE A 73 -6.13 1.12 -1.95
CA PHE A 73 -5.74 0.30 -3.12
C PHE A 73 -6.86 0.20 -4.15
N TYR A 74 -8.12 0.11 -3.71
CA TYR A 74 -9.27 0.18 -4.62
C TYR A 74 -9.30 1.50 -5.40
N GLY A 75 -9.00 2.62 -4.73
CA GLY A 75 -8.92 3.93 -5.36
C GLY A 75 -7.82 4.04 -6.41
N TYR A 76 -6.74 3.26 -6.34
CA TYR A 76 -5.66 3.30 -7.33
C TYR A 76 -6.14 2.87 -8.72
N GLU A 77 -6.94 1.82 -8.77
CA GLU A 77 -7.58 1.37 -10.00
C GLU A 77 -8.58 2.41 -10.49
N GLN A 78 -9.46 2.91 -9.62
CA GLN A 78 -10.52 3.85 -10.01
C GLN A 78 -9.98 5.21 -10.47
N HIS A 79 -8.91 5.72 -9.84
CA HIS A 79 -8.39 7.06 -10.15
C HIS A 79 -7.35 7.08 -11.26
N GLY A 80 -6.64 5.98 -11.52
CA GLY A 80 -5.51 5.98 -12.45
C GLY A 80 -5.27 4.67 -13.15
N GLY A 81 -6.16 3.68 -13.02
CA GLY A 81 -6.04 2.40 -13.70
C GLY A 81 -4.77 1.63 -13.31
N ILE A 82 -4.32 1.75 -12.06
CA ILE A 82 -3.25 0.90 -11.53
C ILE A 82 -3.87 -0.46 -11.19
N ASP A 83 -3.47 -1.50 -11.93
CA ASP A 83 -3.78 -2.89 -11.59
C ASP A 83 -2.73 -3.43 -10.62
N LEU A 84 -3.05 -3.42 -9.32
CA LEU A 84 -2.13 -3.92 -8.29
C LEU A 84 -1.95 -5.45 -8.32
N GLU A 85 -2.89 -6.21 -8.89
CA GLU A 85 -2.70 -7.65 -9.05
C GLU A 85 -1.66 -7.95 -10.12
N ALA A 86 -1.61 -7.14 -11.18
CA ALA A 86 -0.59 -7.23 -12.22
C ALA A 86 0.75 -6.60 -11.82
N GLU A 87 0.72 -5.41 -11.22
CA GLU A 87 1.93 -4.64 -10.88
C GLU A 87 2.61 -5.15 -9.62
N CYS A 88 1.82 -5.53 -8.60
CA CYS A 88 2.33 -5.94 -7.29
C CYS A 88 1.59 -7.16 -6.67
N PRO A 89 1.64 -8.34 -7.31
CA PRO A 89 0.85 -9.52 -6.91
C PRO A 89 1.09 -10.00 -5.47
N LYS A 90 2.33 -9.93 -4.96
CA LYS A 90 2.68 -10.38 -3.60
C LYS A 90 2.17 -9.38 -2.56
N LEU A 91 2.23 -8.08 -2.84
CA LEU A 91 1.59 -7.08 -1.98
C LEU A 91 0.09 -7.25 -1.94
N THR A 92 -0.55 -7.49 -3.08
CA THR A 92 -2.00 -7.74 -3.10
C THR A 92 -2.37 -8.99 -2.30
N ARG A 93 -1.54 -10.04 -2.36
CA ARG A 93 -1.74 -11.24 -1.53
C ARG A 93 -1.49 -11.00 -0.04
N TRP A 94 -0.50 -10.18 0.30
CA TRP A 94 -0.22 -9.76 1.67
C TRP A 94 -1.37 -8.95 2.26
N GLU A 95 -1.94 -8.02 1.49
CA GLU A 95 -3.08 -7.20 1.89
C GLU A 95 -4.29 -8.06 2.27
N LYS A 96 -4.65 -9.01 1.40
CA LYS A 96 -5.76 -9.95 1.64
C LYS A 96 -5.53 -10.75 2.93
N ARG A 97 -4.32 -11.26 3.13
CA ARG A 97 -3.95 -11.99 4.36
C ARG A 97 -4.03 -11.11 5.61
N CYS A 98 -3.59 -9.85 5.52
CA CYS A 98 -3.69 -8.92 6.64
C CYS A 98 -5.14 -8.66 7.01
N ARG A 99 -6.05 -8.52 6.04
CA ARG A 99 -7.49 -8.31 6.29
C ARG A 99 -8.21 -9.51 6.90
N GLU A 100 -7.68 -10.73 6.78
CA GLU A 100 -8.22 -11.91 7.46
C GLU A 100 -8.06 -11.84 8.99
N ARG A 101 -7.20 -10.93 9.49
CA ARG A 101 -6.99 -10.73 10.93
C ARG A 101 -8.11 -9.85 11.49
N GLU A 102 -8.76 -10.32 12.55
CA GLU A 102 -9.81 -9.59 13.27
C GLU A 102 -9.37 -8.16 13.63
N SER A 103 -8.17 -8.02 14.20
CA SER A 103 -7.58 -6.72 14.59
C SER A 103 -7.43 -5.72 13.42
N VAL A 104 -7.37 -6.20 12.19
CA VAL A 104 -7.24 -5.39 10.97
C VAL A 104 -8.63 -5.12 10.41
N SER A 105 -9.46 -6.15 10.24
CA SER A 105 -10.81 -6.02 9.68
C SER A 105 -11.74 -5.14 10.50
N GLU A 106 -11.55 -5.07 11.82
CA GLU A 106 -12.35 -4.19 12.69
C GLU A 106 -11.99 -2.71 12.55
N VAL A 107 -10.77 -2.40 12.11
CA VAL A 107 -10.23 -1.03 12.06
C VAL A 107 -10.25 -0.47 10.65
N LEU A 108 -9.98 -1.30 9.65
CA LEU A 108 -9.86 -0.87 8.27
C LEU A 108 -11.22 -0.92 7.57
N PRO A 109 -11.73 0.22 7.08
CA PRO A 109 -12.94 0.21 6.27
C PRO A 109 -12.72 -0.59 4.99
N ASP A 110 -13.83 -1.03 4.41
CA ASP A 110 -13.82 -1.60 3.07
C ASP A 110 -13.27 -0.57 2.08
N GLY A 111 -12.41 -1.01 1.15
CA GLY A 111 -11.71 -0.10 0.25
C GLY A 111 -12.66 0.69 -0.67
N LYS A 112 -13.81 0.11 -1.01
CA LYS A 112 -14.86 0.81 -1.77
C LYS A 112 -15.55 1.85 -0.92
N VAL A 113 -15.86 1.54 0.34
CA VAL A 113 -16.45 2.49 1.30
C VAL A 113 -15.49 3.67 1.53
N GLN A 114 -14.20 3.41 1.65
CA GLN A 114 -13.23 4.48 1.83
C GLN A 114 -13.08 5.36 0.59
N TYR A 115 -13.10 4.77 -0.61
CA TYR A 115 -13.13 5.52 -1.86
C TYR A 115 -14.40 6.36 -2.00
N GLU A 116 -15.57 5.86 -1.61
CA GLU A 116 -16.82 6.64 -1.70
C GLU A 116 -16.89 7.82 -0.71
N LEU A 117 -16.07 7.80 0.36
CA LEU A 117 -15.97 8.87 1.35
C LEU A 117 -15.06 10.04 0.91
N HIS A 118 -14.24 9.87 -0.13
CA HIS A 118 -13.18 10.81 -0.53
C HIS A 118 -13.17 11.11 -2.03
#